data_AF-A0AAV3ELL1-F1
#
_entry.id   AF-A0AAV3ELL1-F1
#
_cell.length_a   1.000
_cell.length_b   1.000
_cell.length_c   1.000
_cell.angle_alpha   90.00
_cell.angle_beta   90.00
_cell.angle_gamma   90.00
#
_symmetry.space_group_name_H-M   'P 1'
#
loop_
_entity.id
_entity.type
_entity.pdbx_description
1 polymer ?
#
loop_
_entity_poly.entity_id
_entity_poly.type
_entity_poly.pdbx_seq_one_letter_code
_entity_poly.pdbx_strand_id
1 'polypeptide(L)'
;MEIDKTYDLFLVDLNVKEGYYSAELGELGKLVIEAEYSVDGLSEELYNRYMDQLEKEGFLSYSYPDLVKEMLDAGYIDQAKADNFNNNINSESTQMEIDKTYDLFLVNLNVKEGYYSAELGELEKQLIEADYADNDALYNEIYVRYMTQYYLDSVKELLSAGYIDQAKADNFNNNINSESTRMEIDKTYGLFVVDLNVKEGYYSAELGELEKQVIEAENSVDGLSEELYNRYMDQLEKEGFLVE
;
A
#
# COMPACT_ATOMS: atom_id res chain seq x y z
N MET A 1 14.91 6.90 4.48
CA MET A 1 15.18 7.94 3.46
C MET A 1 15.97 7.40 2.28
N GLU A 2 17.25 7.00 2.41
CA GLU A 2 18.01 6.48 1.23
C GLU A 2 17.60 5.05 0.80
N ILE A 3 17.01 4.28 1.71
CA ILE A 3 16.54 2.90 1.50
C ILE A 3 15.12 2.86 0.89
N ASP A 4 14.22 3.73 1.35
CA ASP A 4 12.87 3.89 0.75
C ASP A 4 12.99 4.20 -0.75
N LYS A 5 13.93 5.10 -1.11
CA LYS A 5 14.29 5.39 -2.50
C LYS A 5 14.62 4.13 -3.32
N THR A 6 15.38 3.20 -2.76
CA THR A 6 15.91 2.07 -3.52
C THR A 6 14.86 0.97 -3.66
N TYR A 7 14.00 0.81 -2.66
CA TYR A 7 12.81 -0.04 -2.75
C TYR A 7 11.76 0.52 -3.74
N ASP A 8 11.54 1.83 -3.73
CA ASP A 8 10.64 2.49 -4.68
C ASP A 8 11.16 2.31 -6.13
N LEU A 9 12.47 2.44 -6.36
CA LEU A 9 13.09 2.17 -7.67
C LEU A 9 12.93 0.71 -8.10
N PHE A 10 13.11 -0.25 -7.17
CA PHE A 10 12.86 -1.67 -7.40
C PHE A 10 11.41 -1.93 -7.84
N LEU A 11 10.42 -1.31 -7.17
CA LEU A 11 9.01 -1.49 -7.50
C LEU A 11 8.67 -0.95 -8.90
N VAL A 12 9.30 0.16 -9.31
CA VAL A 12 9.13 0.68 -10.67
C VAL A 12 9.66 -0.32 -11.71
N ASP A 13 10.84 -0.90 -11.49
CA ASP A 13 11.40 -1.92 -12.39
C ASP A 13 10.55 -3.19 -12.47
N LEU A 14 10.04 -3.65 -11.33
CA LEU A 14 9.11 -4.78 -11.26
C LEU A 14 7.82 -4.51 -12.05
N ASN A 15 7.24 -3.31 -11.91
CA ASN A 15 6.03 -2.94 -12.63
C ASN A 15 6.24 -2.87 -14.14
N VAL A 16 7.40 -2.39 -14.62
CA VAL A 16 7.74 -2.43 -16.05
C VAL A 16 7.87 -3.88 -16.54
N LYS A 17 8.47 -4.75 -15.73
CA LYS A 17 8.68 -6.17 -16.07
C LYS A 17 7.39 -6.94 -16.28
N GLU A 18 6.49 -6.81 -15.31
CA GLU A 18 5.22 -7.53 -15.29
C GLU A 18 4.23 -6.97 -16.33
N GLY A 19 4.65 -5.97 -17.09
CA GLY A 19 3.84 -5.33 -18.13
C GLY A 19 2.75 -4.44 -17.55
N TYR A 20 2.87 -4.05 -16.28
CA TYR A 20 2.10 -2.95 -15.73
C TYR A 20 2.62 -1.68 -16.39
N TYR A 21 3.82 -1.18 -16.06
CA TYR A 21 4.32 0.06 -16.66
C TYR A 21 4.94 -0.15 -18.05
N SER A 22 4.83 0.84 -18.94
CA SER A 22 5.72 0.89 -20.09
C SER A 22 7.13 1.32 -19.67
N ALA A 23 8.12 1.08 -20.54
CA ALA A 23 9.48 1.57 -20.34
C ALA A 23 9.54 3.10 -20.22
N GLU A 24 8.67 3.84 -20.91
CA GLU A 24 8.62 5.32 -20.82
C GLU A 24 8.14 5.78 -19.44
N LEU A 25 7.14 5.10 -18.89
CA LEU A 25 6.62 5.37 -17.55
C LEU A 25 7.60 4.93 -16.45
N GLY A 26 8.27 3.79 -16.64
CA GLY A 26 9.31 3.32 -15.73
C GLY A 26 10.45 4.33 -15.56
N GLU A 27 11.00 4.83 -16.67
CA GLU A 27 12.06 5.85 -16.63
C GLU A 27 11.60 7.14 -15.95
N LEU A 28 10.36 7.59 -16.18
CA LEU A 28 9.82 8.76 -15.49
C LEU A 28 9.60 8.51 -13.99
N GLY A 29 9.11 7.33 -13.60
CA GLY A 29 8.92 6.95 -12.19
C GLY A 29 10.24 6.95 -11.43
N LYS A 30 11.31 6.41 -12.04
CA LYS A 30 12.65 6.46 -11.45
C LYS A 30 13.14 7.88 -11.23
N LEU A 31 12.97 8.76 -12.23
CA LEU A 31 13.36 10.17 -12.12
C LEU A 31 12.60 10.90 -11.02
N VAL A 32 11.30 10.62 -10.85
CA VAL A 32 10.47 11.21 -9.77
C VAL A 32 11.00 10.77 -8.41
N ILE A 33 11.17 9.46 -8.20
CA ILE A 33 11.73 8.91 -6.96
C ILE A 33 13.10 9.53 -6.70
N GLU A 34 14.00 9.55 -7.69
CA GLU A 34 15.32 10.14 -7.53
C GLU A 34 15.29 11.60 -7.08
N ALA A 35 14.33 12.38 -7.60
CA ALA A 35 14.15 13.78 -7.27
C ALA A 35 13.51 14.01 -5.90
N GLU A 36 12.53 13.20 -5.49
CA GLU A 36 11.90 13.24 -4.15
C GLU A 36 12.91 13.04 -3.02
N TYR A 37 13.89 12.16 -3.24
CA TYR A 37 14.97 11.90 -2.29
C TYR A 37 16.21 12.79 -2.50
N SER A 38 16.16 13.75 -3.42
CA SER A 38 17.25 14.70 -3.68
C SER A 38 17.14 15.96 -2.82
N VAL A 39 18.26 16.66 -2.60
CA VAL A 39 18.28 17.95 -1.88
C VAL A 39 17.55 19.05 -2.66
N ASP A 40 17.51 18.93 -3.99
CA ASP A 40 16.87 19.89 -4.90
C ASP A 40 15.34 19.70 -4.96
N GLY A 41 14.84 18.55 -4.50
CA GLY A 41 13.43 18.20 -4.45
C GLY A 41 12.80 17.89 -5.81
N LEU A 42 11.57 17.39 -5.78
CA LEU A 42 10.80 17.09 -6.97
C LEU A 42 10.30 18.37 -7.66
N SER A 43 10.70 18.59 -8.90
CA SER A 43 10.18 19.71 -9.69
C SER A 43 8.76 19.44 -10.19
N GLU A 44 7.89 20.46 -10.17
CA GLU A 44 6.52 20.40 -10.68
C GLU A 44 6.45 19.95 -12.15
N GLU A 45 7.41 20.34 -12.98
CA GLU A 45 7.50 19.92 -14.39
C GLU A 45 7.73 18.40 -14.54
N LEU A 46 8.65 17.83 -13.74
CA LEU A 46 8.93 16.39 -13.76
C LEU A 46 7.75 15.58 -13.24
N TYR A 47 7.13 16.04 -12.14
CA TYR A 47 5.95 15.41 -11.57
C TYR A 47 4.79 15.42 -12.58
N ASN A 48 4.49 16.57 -13.21
CA ASN A 48 3.43 16.66 -14.21
C ASN A 48 3.69 15.75 -15.41
N ARG A 49 4.94 15.61 -15.87
CA ARG A 49 5.29 14.67 -16.95
C ARG A 49 5.08 13.21 -16.57
N TYR A 50 5.38 12.84 -15.34
CA TYR A 50 5.12 11.49 -14.82
C TYR A 50 3.61 11.22 -14.73
N MET A 51 2.84 12.18 -14.20
CA MET A 51 1.37 12.10 -14.12
C MET A 51 0.73 12.00 -15.51
N ASP A 52 1.12 12.84 -16.48
CA ASP A 52 0.64 12.79 -17.86
C ASP A 52 0.89 11.42 -18.50
N GLN A 53 2.04 10.79 -18.22
CA GLN A 53 2.38 9.48 -18.75
C GLN A 53 1.58 8.36 -18.07
N LEU A 54 1.41 8.41 -16.75
CA LEU A 54 0.53 7.48 -16.04
C LEU A 54 -0.92 7.57 -16.57
N GLU A 55 -1.42 8.77 -16.87
CA GLU A 55 -2.74 8.98 -17.48
C GLU A 55 -2.83 8.38 -18.89
N LYS A 56 -1.83 8.67 -19.74
CA LYS A 56 -1.71 8.15 -21.11
C LYS A 56 -1.65 6.63 -21.18
N GLU A 57 -1.05 5.99 -20.17
CA GLU A 57 -0.91 4.53 -20.09
C GLU A 57 -2.08 3.83 -19.39
N GLY A 58 -3.08 4.58 -18.91
CA GLY A 58 -4.25 4.00 -18.26
C GLY A 58 -4.07 3.73 -16.77
N PHE A 59 -2.92 4.06 -16.19
CA PHE A 59 -2.65 3.92 -14.74
C PHE A 59 -3.42 4.94 -13.91
N LEU A 60 -3.64 6.15 -14.45
CA LEU A 60 -4.50 7.16 -13.82
C LEU A 60 -5.88 7.25 -14.45
N SER A 61 -6.16 6.46 -15.49
CA SER A 61 -7.49 6.45 -16.11
C SER A 61 -8.21 5.14 -15.89
N TYR A 62 -8.65 4.93 -14.64
CA TYR A 62 -10.06 4.59 -14.57
C TYR A 62 -10.80 5.82 -15.04
N SER A 63 -11.40 5.75 -16.22
CA SER A 63 -12.28 6.81 -16.64
C SER A 63 -13.40 6.91 -15.59
N TYR A 64 -13.82 8.11 -15.19
CA TYR A 64 -14.97 8.26 -14.30
C TYR A 64 -16.18 7.40 -14.74
N PRO A 65 -16.48 7.23 -16.05
CA PRO A 65 -17.48 6.26 -16.50
C PRO A 65 -17.24 4.81 -16.06
N ASP A 66 -15.99 4.34 -16.07
CA ASP A 66 -15.63 2.99 -15.64
C ASP A 66 -15.81 2.81 -14.13
N LEU A 67 -15.40 3.80 -13.33
CA LEU A 67 -15.64 3.81 -11.87
C LEU A 67 -17.14 3.75 -11.54
N VAL A 68 -17.93 4.59 -12.23
CA VAL A 68 -19.39 4.63 -12.07
C VAL A 68 -20.01 3.30 -12.46
N LYS A 69 -19.54 2.69 -13.55
CA LYS A 69 -20.00 1.39 -14.01
C LYS A 69 -19.66 0.29 -13.02
N GLU A 70 -18.44 0.26 -12.48
CA GLU A 70 -18.03 -0.74 -11.51
C GLU A 70 -18.88 -0.69 -10.24
N MET A 71 -19.09 0.52 -9.69
CA MET A 71 -19.97 0.72 -8.53
C MET A 71 -21.43 0.32 -8.83
N LEU A 72 -21.92 0.58 -10.04
CA LEU A 72 -23.27 0.20 -10.46
C LEU A 72 -23.40 -1.32 -10.62
N ASP A 73 -22.45 -1.96 -11.30
CA ASP A 73 -22.41 -3.41 -11.54
C ASP A 73 -22.28 -4.17 -10.21
N ALA A 74 -21.55 -3.61 -9.23
CA ALA A 74 -21.47 -4.12 -7.87
C ALA A 74 -22.73 -3.84 -7.03
N GLY A 75 -23.67 -3.02 -7.52
CA GLY A 75 -24.89 -2.63 -6.82
C GLY A 75 -24.67 -1.66 -5.66
N TYR A 76 -23.53 -0.98 -5.62
CA TYR A 76 -23.19 0.00 -4.58
C TYR A 76 -23.92 1.34 -4.80
N ILE A 77 -24.06 1.75 -6.05
CA ILE A 77 -24.91 2.86 -6.46
C ILE A 77 -26.09 2.34 -7.29
N ASP A 78 -27.19 3.09 -7.29
CA ASP A 78 -28.33 2.79 -8.16
C ASP A 78 -28.16 3.44 -9.55
N GLN A 79 -29.03 3.04 -10.49
CA GLN A 79 -29.01 3.57 -11.85
C GLN A 79 -29.22 5.09 -11.88
N ALA A 80 -30.02 5.65 -10.95
CA ALA A 80 -30.30 7.09 -10.93
C ALA A 80 -29.05 7.90 -10.54
N LYS A 81 -28.27 7.42 -9.57
CA LYS A 81 -27.00 8.02 -9.18
C LYS A 81 -25.95 7.85 -10.28
N ALA A 82 -25.88 6.67 -10.90
CA ALA A 82 -25.00 6.43 -12.05
C ALA A 82 -25.31 7.36 -13.24
N ASP A 83 -26.59 7.54 -13.58
CA ASP A 83 -27.03 8.46 -14.63
C ASP A 83 -26.67 9.91 -14.28
N ASN A 84 -26.82 10.31 -13.01
CA ASN A 84 -26.44 11.66 -12.56
C ASN A 84 -24.94 11.91 -12.71
N PHE A 85 -24.10 10.98 -12.25
CA PHE A 85 -22.65 11.04 -12.40
C PHE A 85 -22.23 11.14 -13.87
N ASN A 86 -22.73 10.24 -14.72
CA ASN A 86 -22.38 10.24 -16.15
C ASN A 86 -22.82 11.52 -16.89
N ASN A 87 -23.98 12.10 -16.54
CA ASN A 87 -24.47 13.33 -17.17
C ASN A 87 -23.68 14.58 -16.76
N ASN A 88 -23.07 14.59 -15.57
CA ASN A 88 -22.37 15.75 -15.01
C ASN A 88 -20.86 15.52 -14.88
N ILE A 89 -20.32 14.49 -15.53
CA ILE A 89 -18.98 13.96 -15.31
C ILE A 89 -17.83 14.92 -15.58
N ASN A 90 -18.07 15.99 -16.34
CA ASN A 90 -17.08 17.04 -16.62
C ASN A 90 -17.05 18.14 -15.56
N SER A 91 -17.88 18.05 -14.51
CA SER A 91 -17.89 18.98 -13.39
C SER A 91 -16.92 18.50 -12.31
N GLU A 92 -15.99 19.35 -11.89
CA GLU A 92 -15.05 19.06 -10.79
C GLU A 92 -15.77 18.57 -9.52
N SER A 93 -16.93 19.18 -9.20
CA SER A 93 -17.73 18.76 -8.04
C SER A 93 -18.31 17.36 -8.17
N THR A 94 -18.66 16.94 -9.39
CA THR A 94 -19.19 15.59 -9.65
C THR A 94 -18.06 14.58 -9.68
N GLN A 95 -16.91 14.94 -10.26
CA GLN A 95 -15.70 14.13 -10.26
C GLN A 95 -15.25 13.79 -8.83
N MET A 96 -15.13 14.81 -7.98
CA MET A 96 -14.83 14.63 -6.55
C MET A 96 -15.86 13.77 -5.80
N GLU A 97 -17.15 13.88 -6.15
CA GLU A 97 -18.18 13.01 -5.57
C GLU A 97 -18.05 11.56 -6.03
N ILE A 98 -17.63 11.33 -7.29
CA ILE A 98 -17.33 9.99 -7.81
C ILE A 98 -16.13 9.41 -7.07
N ASP A 99 -15.02 10.14 -6.95
CA ASP A 99 -13.81 9.68 -6.25
C ASP A 99 -14.14 9.25 -4.82
N LYS A 100 -14.76 10.15 -4.04
CA LYS A 100 -15.18 9.85 -2.67
C LYS A 100 -16.10 8.62 -2.60
N THR A 101 -17.06 8.51 -3.51
CA THR A 101 -17.99 7.38 -3.52
C THR A 101 -17.25 6.07 -3.84
N TYR A 102 -16.26 6.13 -4.72
CA TYR A 102 -15.44 4.99 -5.13
C TYR A 102 -14.49 4.55 -4.03
N ASP A 103 -13.83 5.47 -3.32
CA ASP A 103 -12.99 5.15 -2.16
C ASP A 103 -13.79 4.40 -1.09
N LEU A 104 -14.99 4.89 -0.76
CA LEU A 104 -15.90 4.21 0.18
C LEU A 104 -16.37 2.84 -0.33
N PHE A 105 -16.54 2.69 -1.64
CA PHE A 105 -16.85 1.41 -2.28
C PHE A 105 -15.69 0.41 -2.10
N LEU A 106 -14.45 0.82 -2.36
CA LEU A 106 -13.26 -0.01 -2.18
C LEU A 106 -13.10 -0.49 -0.74
N VAL A 107 -13.38 0.38 0.25
CA VAL A 107 -13.36 -0.05 1.66
C VAL A 107 -14.39 -1.16 1.93
N ASN A 108 -15.61 -1.03 1.39
CA ASN A 108 -16.62 -2.08 1.54
C ASN A 108 -16.20 -3.38 0.85
N LEU A 109 -15.52 -3.30 -0.29
CA LEU A 109 -14.97 -4.45 -0.99
C LEU A 109 -13.88 -5.13 -0.14
N ASN A 110 -12.94 -4.37 0.42
CA ASN A 110 -11.89 -4.88 1.29
C ASN A 110 -12.43 -5.58 2.54
N VAL A 111 -13.48 -5.03 3.16
CA VAL A 111 -14.18 -5.69 4.29
C VAL A 111 -14.87 -6.97 3.85
N LYS A 112 -15.52 -6.96 2.68
CA LYS A 112 -16.22 -8.13 2.14
C LYS A 112 -15.26 -9.26 1.77
N GLU A 113 -14.09 -8.93 1.22
CA GLU A 113 -13.06 -9.88 0.82
C GLU A 113 -12.19 -10.34 2.00
N GLY A 114 -12.33 -9.68 3.15
CA GLY A 114 -11.65 -10.06 4.39
C GLY A 114 -10.26 -9.46 4.56
N TYR A 115 -9.85 -8.54 3.69
CA TYR A 115 -8.62 -7.75 3.85
C TYR A 115 -8.72 -6.84 5.07
N TYR A 116 -9.90 -6.25 5.32
CA TYR A 116 -10.16 -5.43 6.50
C TYR A 116 -11.15 -6.11 7.44
N SER A 117 -10.96 -5.92 8.74
CA SER A 117 -12.05 -6.15 9.69
C SER A 117 -13.15 -5.10 9.49
N ALA A 118 -14.37 -5.43 9.92
CA ALA A 118 -15.47 -4.47 9.87
C ALA A 118 -15.15 -3.19 10.68
N GLU A 119 -14.43 -3.31 11.80
CA GLU A 119 -14.07 -2.17 12.64
C GLU A 119 -13.01 -1.27 11.97
N LEU A 120 -12.00 -1.87 11.35
CA LEU A 120 -10.97 -1.14 10.60
C LEU A 120 -11.57 -0.44 9.38
N GLY A 121 -12.46 -1.12 8.66
CA GLY A 121 -13.16 -0.54 7.51
C GLY A 121 -14.05 0.65 7.88
N GLU A 122 -14.74 0.63 9.03
CA GLU A 122 -15.51 1.80 9.48
C GLU A 122 -14.63 2.99 9.89
N LEU A 123 -13.41 2.73 10.42
CA LEU A 123 -12.44 3.78 10.70
C LEU A 123 -11.87 4.38 9.41
N GLU A 124 -11.58 3.55 8.41
CA GLU A 124 -11.10 4.01 7.09
C GLU A 124 -12.13 4.91 6.39
N LYS A 125 -13.42 4.52 6.42
CA LYS A 125 -14.50 5.37 5.88
C LYS A 125 -14.55 6.73 6.57
N GLN A 126 -14.35 6.77 7.90
CA GLN A 126 -14.32 8.02 8.64
C GLN A 126 -13.09 8.88 8.27
N LEU A 127 -11.94 8.27 7.99
CA LEU A 127 -10.75 8.97 7.49
C LEU A 127 -11.03 9.60 6.12
N ILE A 128 -11.56 8.82 5.17
CA ILE A 128 -11.97 9.31 3.85
C ILE A 128 -12.98 10.46 4.00
N GLU A 129 -14.01 10.30 4.83
CA GLU A 129 -14.99 11.35 5.04
C GLU A 129 -14.41 12.64 5.63
N ALA A 130 -13.43 12.53 6.53
CA ALA A 130 -12.75 13.67 7.13
C ALA A 130 -11.81 14.37 6.13
N ASP A 131 -11.11 13.59 5.30
CA ASP A 131 -10.18 14.09 4.29
C ASP A 131 -10.91 14.89 3.21
N TYR A 132 -11.96 14.33 2.60
CA TYR A 132 -12.82 15.06 1.64
C TYR A 132 -13.60 16.23 2.25
N ALA A 133 -13.58 16.39 3.58
CA ALA A 133 -14.15 17.54 4.27
C ALA A 133 -13.09 18.58 4.68
N ASP A 134 -11.83 18.39 4.27
CA ASP A 134 -10.66 19.18 4.67
C ASP A 134 -10.57 19.36 6.20
N ASN A 135 -10.83 18.28 6.96
CA ASN A 135 -10.91 18.31 8.42
C ASN A 135 -9.75 17.55 9.07
N ASP A 136 -8.55 18.13 8.98
CA ASP A 136 -7.31 17.57 9.55
C ASP A 136 -7.42 17.21 11.03
N ALA A 137 -8.16 18.01 11.82
CA ALA A 137 -8.29 17.76 13.25
C ALA A 137 -9.05 16.46 13.52
N LEU A 138 -10.15 16.23 12.81
CA LEU A 138 -10.93 15.00 12.89
C LEU A 138 -10.16 13.82 12.28
N TYR A 139 -9.51 14.02 11.13
CA TYR A 139 -8.67 13.01 10.49
C TYR A 139 -7.61 12.47 11.45
N ASN A 140 -6.84 13.37 12.09
CA ASN A 140 -5.79 12.99 13.04
C ASN A 140 -6.34 12.23 14.28
N GLU A 141 -7.53 12.60 14.77
CA GLU A 141 -8.18 11.90 15.87
C GLU A 141 -8.55 10.46 15.47
N ILE A 142 -9.14 10.28 14.29
CA ILE A 142 -9.53 8.97 13.77
C ILE A 142 -8.29 8.14 13.45
N TYR A 143 -7.24 8.75 12.89
CA TYR A 143 -6.02 8.06 12.47
C TYR A 143 -5.34 7.31 13.63
N VAL A 144 -5.32 7.90 14.83
CA VAL A 144 -4.80 7.22 16.04
C VAL A 144 -5.60 5.95 16.36
N ARG A 145 -6.93 6.00 16.19
CA ARG A 145 -7.81 4.84 16.42
C ARG A 145 -7.64 3.80 15.30
N TYR A 146 -7.56 4.25 14.05
CA TYR A 146 -7.30 3.42 12.88
C TYR A 146 -6.01 2.61 13.06
N MET A 147 -4.88 3.28 13.35
CA MET A 147 -3.60 2.61 13.55
C MET A 147 -3.65 1.62 14.72
N THR A 148 -4.32 1.98 15.82
CA THR A 148 -4.47 1.05 16.95
C THR A 148 -5.25 -0.21 16.53
N GLN A 149 -6.33 -0.05 15.78
CA GLN A 149 -7.13 -1.17 15.28
C GLN A 149 -6.34 -2.02 14.28
N TYR A 150 -5.57 -1.39 13.38
CA TYR A 150 -4.71 -2.08 12.43
C TYR A 150 -3.79 -3.06 13.15
N TYR A 151 -3.05 -2.61 14.16
CA TYR A 151 -2.17 -3.50 14.93
C TYR A 151 -2.94 -4.60 15.69
N LEU A 152 -4.13 -4.30 16.23
CA LEU A 152 -4.96 -5.32 16.89
C LEU A 152 -5.40 -6.42 15.91
N ASP A 153 -5.74 -6.05 14.68
CA ASP A 153 -6.12 -7.00 13.64
C ASP A 153 -4.92 -7.81 13.15
N SER A 154 -3.73 -7.20 12.98
CA SER A 154 -2.49 -7.93 12.68
C SER A 154 -2.16 -8.97 13.75
N VAL A 155 -2.33 -8.64 15.04
CA VAL A 155 -2.12 -9.59 16.15
C VAL A 155 -3.10 -10.76 16.08
N LYS A 156 -4.38 -10.50 15.76
CA LYS A 156 -5.39 -11.56 15.60
C LYS A 156 -5.04 -12.48 14.44
N GLU A 157 -4.59 -11.93 13.31
CA GLU A 157 -4.20 -12.71 12.14
C GLU A 157 -3.01 -13.61 12.47
N LEU A 158 -1.93 -13.06 13.03
CA LEU A 158 -0.76 -13.81 13.46
C LEU A 158 -1.11 -14.96 14.42
N LEU A 159 -2.01 -14.71 15.37
CA LEU A 159 -2.50 -15.72 16.31
C LEU A 159 -3.32 -16.80 15.58
N SER A 160 -4.21 -16.40 14.68
CA SER A 160 -5.07 -17.31 13.93
C SER A 160 -4.29 -18.21 12.98
N ALA A 161 -3.21 -17.69 12.39
CA ALA A 161 -2.26 -18.42 11.56
C ALA A 161 -1.36 -19.36 12.38
N GLY A 162 -1.36 -19.23 13.71
CA GLY A 162 -0.48 -19.99 14.61
C GLY A 162 0.98 -19.53 14.58
N TYR A 163 1.25 -18.33 14.06
CA TYR A 163 2.59 -17.74 13.98
C TYR A 163 3.07 -17.19 15.34
N ILE A 164 2.12 -16.77 16.17
CA ILE A 164 2.34 -16.43 17.58
C ILE A 164 1.42 -17.26 18.47
N ASP A 165 1.81 -17.45 19.72
CA ASP A 165 0.96 -18.07 20.73
C ASP A 165 0.07 -17.03 21.44
N GLN A 166 -0.89 -17.53 22.24
CA GLN A 166 -1.81 -16.66 22.98
C GLN A 166 -1.09 -15.73 23.96
N ALA A 167 0.01 -16.18 24.57
CA ALA A 167 0.73 -15.37 25.56
C ALA A 167 1.42 -14.17 24.90
N LYS A 168 1.98 -14.37 23.69
CA LYS A 168 2.56 -13.30 22.88
C LYS A 168 1.48 -12.34 22.36
N ALA A 169 0.35 -12.86 21.89
CA ALA A 169 -0.79 -12.04 21.48
C ALA A 169 -1.32 -11.16 22.63
N ASP A 170 -1.48 -11.72 23.83
CA ASP A 170 -1.90 -10.98 25.02
C ASP A 170 -0.89 -9.88 25.39
N ASN A 171 0.41 -10.16 25.26
CA ASN A 171 1.45 -9.17 25.52
C ASN A 171 1.38 -7.99 24.54
N PHE A 172 1.25 -8.27 23.24
CA PHE A 172 1.09 -7.26 22.20
C PHE A 172 -0.15 -6.40 22.43
N ASN A 173 -1.32 -7.02 22.65
CA ASN A 173 -2.57 -6.29 22.88
C ASN A 173 -2.52 -5.37 24.11
N ASN A 174 -1.89 -5.82 25.20
CA ASN A 174 -1.78 -5.01 26.43
C ASN A 174 -0.85 -3.81 26.28
N ASN A 175 0.11 -3.87 25.34
CA ASN A 175 1.13 -2.83 25.13
C ASN A 175 1.03 -2.16 23.77
N ILE A 176 -0.11 -2.31 23.07
CA ILE A 176 -0.31 -1.91 21.67
C ILE A 176 -0.02 -0.43 21.37
N ASN A 177 -0.06 0.43 22.39
CA ASN A 177 0.22 1.86 22.27
C ASN A 177 1.71 2.22 22.43
N SER A 178 2.55 1.24 22.75
CA SER A 178 4.00 1.43 22.83
C SER A 178 4.61 1.28 21.44
N GLU A 179 5.47 2.25 21.06
CA GLU A 179 6.25 2.22 19.83
C GLU A 179 7.05 0.92 19.69
N SER A 180 7.72 0.47 20.75
CA SER A 180 8.51 -0.76 20.72
C SER A 180 7.65 -2.01 20.50
N THR A 181 6.40 -2.01 20.99
CA THR A 181 5.47 -3.13 20.75
C THR A 181 4.98 -3.11 19.30
N ARG A 182 4.65 -1.93 18.76
CA ARG A 182 4.24 -1.78 17.36
C ARG A 182 5.34 -2.22 16.39
N MET A 183 6.58 -1.78 16.62
CA MET A 183 7.74 -2.25 15.86
C MET A 183 7.93 -3.77 15.92
N GLU A 184 7.73 -4.39 17.09
CA GLU A 184 7.82 -5.85 17.21
C GLU A 184 6.69 -6.55 16.44
N ILE A 185 5.49 -5.98 16.43
CA ILE A 185 4.36 -6.48 15.62
C ILE A 185 4.71 -6.37 14.14
N ASP A 186 5.17 -5.21 13.66
CA ASP A 186 5.54 -5.00 12.25
C ASP A 186 6.61 -5.99 11.80
N LYS A 187 7.67 -6.14 12.60
CA LYS A 187 8.71 -7.16 12.35
C LYS A 187 8.10 -8.56 12.29
N THR A 188 7.29 -8.94 13.28
CA THR A 188 6.71 -10.29 13.36
C THR A 188 5.79 -10.56 12.17
N TYR A 189 5.01 -9.56 11.76
CA TYR A 189 4.11 -9.63 10.62
C TYR A 189 4.86 -9.72 9.29
N GLY A 190 5.91 -8.93 9.10
CA GLY A 190 6.79 -9.04 7.93
C GLY A 190 7.36 -10.45 7.77
N LEU A 191 7.90 -11.03 8.85
CA LEU A 191 8.41 -12.41 8.81
C LEU A 191 7.31 -13.44 8.46
N PHE A 192 6.10 -13.25 8.99
CA PHE A 192 4.94 -14.08 8.65
C PHE A 192 4.57 -14.00 7.17
N VAL A 193 4.55 -12.81 6.59
CA VAL A 193 4.26 -12.59 5.15
C VAL A 193 5.33 -13.25 4.28
N VAL A 194 6.61 -13.15 4.64
CA VAL A 194 7.68 -13.84 3.91
C VAL A 194 7.46 -15.36 3.92
N ASP A 195 7.14 -15.94 5.09
CA ASP A 195 6.82 -17.37 5.19
C ASP A 195 5.60 -17.77 4.36
N LEU A 196 4.58 -16.91 4.31
CA LEU A 196 3.42 -17.12 3.46
C LEU A 196 3.81 -17.10 1.97
N ASN A 197 4.61 -16.13 1.53
CA ASN A 197 5.06 -16.01 0.14
C ASN A 197 5.89 -17.21 -0.31
N VAL A 198 6.79 -17.71 0.55
CA VAL A 198 7.54 -18.95 0.29
C VAL A 198 6.60 -20.15 0.19
N LYS A 199 5.64 -20.25 1.11
CA LYS A 199 4.68 -21.37 1.16
C LYS A 199 3.76 -21.41 -0.06
N GLU A 200 3.26 -20.26 -0.51
CA GLU A 200 2.39 -20.13 -1.68
C GLU A 200 3.17 -20.15 -3.00
N GLY A 201 4.51 -20.17 -2.95
CA GLY A 201 5.38 -20.31 -4.10
C GLY A 201 5.66 -19.02 -4.86
N TYR A 202 5.35 -17.86 -4.26
CA TYR A 202 5.73 -16.55 -4.78
C TYR A 202 7.24 -16.34 -4.62
N TYR A 203 7.85 -16.80 -3.52
CA TYR A 203 9.29 -16.73 -3.29
C TYR A 203 9.93 -18.11 -3.30
N SER A 204 11.19 -18.18 -3.74
CA SER A 204 12.02 -19.33 -3.38
C SER A 204 12.36 -19.31 -1.88
N ALA A 205 12.74 -20.47 -1.35
CA ALA A 205 13.23 -20.57 0.02
C ALA A 205 14.53 -19.77 0.23
N GLU A 206 15.35 -19.56 -0.83
CA GLU A 206 16.58 -18.78 -0.75
C GLU A 206 16.28 -17.29 -0.63
N LEU A 207 15.34 -16.79 -1.44
CA LEU A 207 14.89 -15.39 -1.37
C LEU A 207 14.20 -15.09 -0.05
N GLY A 208 13.28 -15.96 0.39
CA GLY A 208 12.60 -15.77 1.67
C GLY A 208 13.54 -15.76 2.87
N GLU A 209 14.60 -16.58 2.87
CA GLU A 209 15.59 -16.55 3.95
C GLU A 209 16.40 -15.24 3.94
N LEU A 210 16.76 -14.72 2.76
CA LEU A 210 17.45 -13.44 2.65
C LEU A 210 16.55 -12.28 3.12
N GLU A 211 15.29 -12.26 2.74
CA GLU A 211 14.35 -11.21 3.15
C GLU A 211 14.12 -11.22 4.67
N LYS A 212 14.02 -12.39 5.29
CA LYS A 212 13.96 -12.49 6.76
C LYS A 212 15.20 -11.88 7.42
N GLN A 213 16.38 -12.16 6.88
CA GLN A 213 17.63 -11.60 7.40
C GLN A 213 17.65 -10.07 7.25
N VAL A 214 17.12 -9.54 6.15
CA VAL A 214 16.96 -8.09 5.95
C VAL A 214 16.04 -7.49 7.01
N ILE A 215 14.83 -8.03 7.17
CA ILE A 215 13.84 -7.59 8.17
C ILE A 215 14.43 -7.63 9.58
N GLU A 216 15.17 -8.69 9.93
CA GLU A 216 15.81 -8.82 11.22
C GLU A 216 16.92 -7.79 11.44
N ALA A 217 17.73 -7.52 10.41
CA ALA A 217 18.83 -6.57 10.47
C ALA A 217 18.33 -5.11 10.57
N GLU A 218 17.28 -4.76 9.84
CA GLU A 218 16.63 -3.43 9.89
C GLU A 218 16.06 -3.11 11.29
N ASN A 219 15.55 -4.14 11.96
CA ASN A 219 15.02 -4.04 13.31
C ASN A 219 16.10 -4.26 14.40
N SER A 220 17.38 -4.27 14.02
CA SER A 220 18.51 -4.44 14.93
C SER A 220 19.24 -3.12 15.18
N VAL A 221 20.02 -3.06 16.26
CA VAL A 221 20.89 -1.91 16.55
C VAL A 221 22.03 -1.78 15.53
N ASP A 222 22.44 -2.91 14.95
CA ASP A 222 23.57 -2.98 14.02
C ASP A 222 23.16 -2.52 12.60
N GLY A 223 21.85 -2.48 12.31
CA GLY A 223 21.28 -2.07 11.03
C GLY A 223 21.53 -3.07 9.90
N LEU A 224 20.99 -2.76 8.71
CA LEU A 224 21.18 -3.57 7.51
C LEU A 224 22.57 -3.31 6.91
N SER A 225 23.37 -4.37 6.76
CA SER A 225 24.65 -4.28 6.05
C SER A 225 24.44 -4.23 4.54
N GLU A 226 25.25 -3.42 3.84
CA GLU A 226 25.29 -3.34 2.38
C GLU A 226 25.54 -4.70 1.71
N GLU A 227 26.35 -5.57 2.33
CA GLU A 227 26.61 -6.92 1.82
C GLU A 227 25.35 -7.80 1.81
N LEU A 228 24.60 -7.81 2.92
CA LEU A 228 23.34 -8.56 3.01
C LEU A 228 22.30 -8.00 2.04
N TYR A 229 22.21 -6.68 1.94
CA TYR A 229 21.31 -6.02 1.00
C TYR A 229 21.63 -6.38 -0.45
N ASN A 230 22.90 -6.28 -0.87
CA ASN A 230 23.30 -6.62 -2.24
C ASN A 230 23.00 -8.10 -2.55
N ARG A 231 23.23 -9.01 -1.60
CA ARG A 231 22.86 -10.43 -1.79
C ARG A 231 21.36 -10.64 -1.96
N TYR A 232 20.54 -9.89 -1.23
CA TYR A 232 19.09 -9.91 -1.39
C TYR A 232 18.67 -9.39 -2.77
N MET A 233 19.24 -8.25 -3.20
CA MET A 233 18.99 -7.67 -4.53
C MET A 233 19.43 -8.58 -5.68
N ASP A 234 20.62 -9.17 -5.59
CA ASP A 234 21.11 -10.15 -6.57
C ASP A 234 20.16 -11.35 -6.70
N GLN A 235 19.57 -11.79 -5.58
CA GLN A 235 18.63 -12.91 -5.58
C GLN A 235 17.27 -12.51 -6.17
N LEU A 236 16.79 -11.31 -5.86
CA LEU A 236 15.61 -10.74 -6.50
C LEU A 236 15.79 -10.68 -8.02
N GLU A 237 16.94 -10.21 -8.51
CA GLU A 237 17.25 -10.19 -9.95
C GLU A 237 17.27 -11.58 -10.57
N LYS A 238 17.96 -12.52 -9.94
CA LYS A 238 18.05 -13.91 -10.39
C LYS A 238 16.69 -14.62 -10.46
N GLU A 239 15.79 -14.33 -9.53
CA GLU A 239 14.43 -14.88 -9.51
C GLU A 239 13.48 -14.12 -10.42
N GLY A 240 13.97 -13.06 -11.06
CA GLY A 240 13.20 -12.30 -12.02
C GLY A 240 12.28 -11.27 -11.38
N PHE A 241 12.60 -10.78 -10.19
CA PHE A 241 11.94 -9.61 -9.61
C PHE A 241 12.57 -8.27 -10.06
N LEU A 242 13.82 -8.28 -10.53
CA LEU A 242 14.49 -7.11 -11.13
C LEU A 242 14.74 -7.32 -12.63
N VAL A 243 14.79 -6.23 -13.41
CA VAL A 243 15.17 -6.26 -14.84
C VAL A 243 16.38 -5.36 -15.04
N GLU A 244 17.37 -5.85 -15.80
CA GLU A 244 18.50 -5.06 -16.32
C GLU A 244 18.09 -3.97 -17.30
#